data_AF-R9P710-F1
#
_entry.id   AF-R9P710-F1
#
_cell.length_a   1.000
_cell.length_b   1.000
_cell.length_c   1.000
_cell.angle_alpha   90.00
_cell.angle_beta   90.00
_cell.angle_gamma   90.00
#
_symmetry.space_group_name_H-M   'P 1'
#
loop_
_entity.id
_entity.type
_entity.pdbx_description
1 polymer ?
#
loop_
_entity_poly.entity_id
_entity_poly.type
_entity_poly.pdbx_seq_one_letter_code
_entity_poly.pdbx_strand_id
1 'polypeptide(L)'
;METLVKAAVVTSIPFEHAPTATRVTELTRSSICCPSYRCGRQIVLSGRLAPPLVGVESRDNLERDVTMFLQSLRHFPQQPLPVPVVVYRNFFVVVAQQRSGESLSNSEQELWTVVKLTLAVFRTAEERSIDACHTIDIARRFIETCSDCNLRALDCDLIEPSGFCRGPFELTKRWISLLLVLHCSEADVCEEIDNLAHLLLDSLQGAAEAVQHGSVQQVSVLGLLGILFDTWAELGWQVMETRTDLVGSAVRLLVDIVWRDQGHVKIAIGLLERIDARDGLFASSVAADVASSILSRLTQEAGDPRNPVRSQGAGQLVSIVGFFHICLDMMLAISYAHATSYIRNYFLESLSPLMSLMLERTIENPREDRVAELDMVSTELYDLCDQALRRQRV
;
A
#
# COMPACT_ATOMS: atom_id res chain seq x y z
N MET A 1 6.31 -46.53 46.32
CA MET A 1 7.03 -45.31 45.92
C MET A 1 5.96 -44.25 45.72
N GLU A 2 5.60 -43.57 46.80
CA GLU A 2 6.16 -42.25 47.20
C GLU A 2 5.63 -41.14 46.27
N THR A 3 4.52 -40.44 46.56
CA THR A 3 4.23 -39.40 47.58
C THR A 3 4.87 -38.03 47.28
N LEU A 4 4.07 -36.96 47.49
CA LEU A 4 4.35 -35.50 47.57
C LEU A 4 4.03 -34.70 46.28
N VAL A 5 2.97 -33.89 46.14
CA VAL A 5 2.05 -33.14 47.03
C VAL A 5 2.65 -31.90 47.73
N LYS A 6 1.88 -30.79 47.62
CA LYS A 6 1.88 -29.47 48.31
C LYS A 6 2.86 -28.42 47.77
N ALA A 7 2.59 -27.12 47.79
CA ALA A 7 1.45 -26.20 48.10
C ALA A 7 1.97 -24.78 47.70
N ALA A 8 1.22 -23.70 47.53
CA ALA A 8 0.30 -23.02 48.42
C ALA A 8 -0.19 -21.72 47.68
N VAL A 9 -1.47 -21.34 47.70
CA VAL A 9 -2.14 -20.42 48.66
C VAL A 9 -2.24 -18.96 48.18
N VAL A 10 -3.49 -18.56 47.84
CA VAL A 10 -4.27 -17.39 48.30
C VAL A 10 -3.69 -15.98 48.08
N THR A 11 -4.43 -15.12 47.35
CA THR A 11 -5.22 -14.01 47.95
C THR A 11 -6.13 -13.35 46.93
N SER A 12 -7.43 -13.51 47.12
CA SER A 12 -8.49 -12.61 46.72
C SER A 12 -8.63 -11.51 47.77
N ILE A 13 -8.67 -10.24 47.36
CA ILE A 13 -9.26 -9.14 48.13
C ILE A 13 -10.04 -8.23 47.16
N PRO A 14 -11.31 -7.90 47.44
CA PRO A 14 -12.14 -6.99 46.66
C PRO A 14 -11.95 -5.54 47.12
N PHE A 15 -12.19 -4.57 46.24
CA PHE A 15 -12.41 -3.19 46.63
C PHE A 15 -13.66 -2.64 45.94
N GLU A 16 -14.78 -2.74 46.65
CA GLU A 16 -15.86 -1.78 46.56
C GLU A 16 -15.37 -0.44 47.14
N HIS A 17 -15.65 0.67 46.47
CA HIS A 17 -16.23 1.90 47.05
C HIS A 17 -16.35 2.96 45.96
N ALA A 18 -17.59 3.18 45.51
CA ALA A 18 -18.01 4.43 44.90
C ALA A 18 -18.27 5.46 46.00
N PRO A 19 -18.06 6.75 45.71
CA PRO A 19 -18.95 7.77 46.24
C PRO A 19 -19.48 8.69 45.13
N THR A 20 -20.81 8.65 45.01
CA THR A 20 -21.70 9.81 45.07
C THR A 20 -21.39 11.06 44.24
N ALA A 21 -22.30 11.29 43.30
CA ALA A 21 -22.53 12.55 42.60
C ALA A 21 -22.55 13.77 43.52
N THR A 22 -21.89 14.86 43.11
CA THR A 22 -22.24 16.22 43.53
C THR A 22 -21.99 17.22 42.39
N ARG A 23 -23.09 17.82 41.89
CA ARG A 23 -23.26 19.15 41.28
C ARG A 23 -22.23 19.60 40.23
N VAL A 24 -22.60 19.65 38.95
CA VAL A 24 -23.25 20.82 38.30
C VAL A 24 -22.66 22.15 38.76
N THR A 25 -21.67 22.63 38.02
CA THR A 25 -21.47 24.05 37.77
C THR A 25 -21.36 24.25 36.26
N GLU A 26 -22.39 24.88 35.71
CA GLU A 26 -22.42 25.46 34.39
C GLU A 26 -21.22 26.39 34.21
N LEU A 27 -20.36 26.08 33.23
CA LEU A 27 -19.53 27.09 32.57
C LEU A 27 -20.03 27.21 31.13
N THR A 28 -20.93 28.18 31.01
CA THR A 28 -21.32 28.92 29.82
C THR A 28 -20.33 28.87 28.66
N ARG A 29 -20.85 28.39 27.52
CA ARG A 29 -20.62 28.87 26.15
C ARG A 29 -19.40 29.79 25.95
N SER A 30 -18.36 29.24 25.34
CA SER A 30 -17.68 29.92 24.22
C SER A 30 -17.83 29.05 22.98
N SER A 31 -18.88 29.34 22.19
CA SER A 31 -19.05 28.73 20.87
C SER A 31 -17.96 29.27 19.94
N ILE A 32 -16.84 28.56 19.83
CA ILE A 32 -16.03 28.65 18.62
C ILE A 32 -16.73 27.77 17.58
N CYS A 33 -17.71 28.37 16.89
CA CYS A 33 -18.31 27.74 15.72
C CYS A 33 -17.25 27.65 14.63
N CYS A 34 -16.62 26.47 14.50
CA CYS A 34 -15.76 26.17 13.38
C CYS A 34 -16.58 26.25 12.07
N PRO A 35 -16.17 27.02 11.04
CA PRO A 35 -16.90 27.15 9.77
C PRO A 35 -17.24 25.81 9.11
N SER A 36 -16.34 24.83 9.24
CA SER A 36 -16.48 23.46 8.74
C SER A 36 -17.68 22.71 9.35
N TYR A 37 -18.06 23.01 10.59
CA TYR A 37 -19.18 22.39 11.27
C TYR A 37 -20.55 22.89 10.74
N ARG A 38 -20.63 24.15 10.31
CA ARG A 38 -21.85 24.70 9.68
C ARG A 38 -22.08 24.11 8.29
N CYS A 39 -21.03 24.01 7.46
CA CYS A 39 -21.13 23.43 6.11
C CYS A 39 -21.54 21.95 6.16
N GLY A 40 -20.93 21.13 7.03
CA GLY A 40 -21.30 19.72 7.18
C GLY A 40 -22.75 19.52 7.62
N ARG A 41 -23.27 20.39 8.50
CA ARG A 41 -24.67 20.34 8.94
C ARG A 41 -25.64 20.78 7.84
N GLN A 42 -25.24 21.72 6.97
CA GLN A 42 -26.06 22.20 5.86
C GLN A 42 -26.21 21.15 4.75
N ILE A 43 -25.14 20.41 4.42
CA ILE A 43 -25.17 19.27 3.48
C ILE A 43 -26.19 18.19 3.93
N VAL A 44 -26.22 17.89 5.24
CA VAL A 44 -27.12 16.89 5.83
C VAL A 44 -28.58 17.37 5.87
N LEU A 45 -28.80 18.64 6.20
CA LEU A 45 -30.15 19.22 6.28
C LEU A 45 -30.80 19.40 4.91
N SER A 46 -30.03 19.78 3.89
CA SER A 46 -30.51 19.86 2.49
C SER A 46 -30.94 18.49 1.93
N GLY A 47 -30.38 17.39 2.46
CA GLY A 47 -30.73 16.02 2.07
C GLY A 47 -31.99 15.46 2.76
N ARG A 48 -32.35 15.93 3.96
CA ARG A 48 -33.49 15.41 4.75
C ARG A 48 -34.80 16.17 4.52
N LEU A 49 -34.79 17.40 3.98
CA LEU A 49 -35.95 18.29 3.95
C LEU A 49 -36.60 18.55 2.58
N ALA A 50 -36.05 18.03 1.47
CA ALA A 50 -36.60 18.31 0.14
C ALA A 50 -37.31 17.08 -0.47
N PRO A 51 -38.59 17.18 -0.89
CA PRO A 51 -39.14 16.29 -1.92
C PRO A 51 -38.35 16.48 -3.24
N PRO A 52 -38.44 15.54 -4.20
CA PRO A 52 -37.66 15.61 -5.43
C PRO A 52 -38.20 16.72 -6.35
N LEU A 53 -37.86 17.97 -6.06
CA LEU A 53 -38.00 19.06 -7.01
C LEU A 53 -36.69 19.14 -7.79
N VAL A 54 -36.80 18.67 -9.04
CA VAL A 54 -35.78 18.77 -10.08
C VAL A 54 -35.50 20.25 -10.32
N GLY A 55 -34.39 20.75 -9.76
CA GLY A 55 -33.85 22.07 -10.04
C GLY A 55 -32.34 21.96 -10.14
N VAL A 56 -31.79 22.34 -11.29
CA VAL A 56 -30.34 22.39 -11.58
C VAL A 56 -29.59 23.12 -10.45
N GLU A 57 -30.20 24.16 -9.88
CA GLU A 57 -29.69 24.94 -8.75
C GLU A 57 -29.45 24.13 -7.46
N SER A 58 -30.24 23.09 -7.18
CA SER A 58 -30.06 22.27 -5.96
C SER A 58 -28.86 21.32 -6.06
N ARG A 59 -28.51 20.91 -7.28
CA ARG A 59 -27.36 20.03 -7.55
C ARG A 59 -26.06 20.84 -7.47
N ASP A 60 -26.07 22.02 -8.07
CA ASP A 60 -24.93 22.95 -8.08
C ASP A 60 -24.60 23.45 -6.67
N ASN A 61 -25.61 23.70 -5.84
CA ASN A 61 -25.43 24.10 -4.45
C ASN A 61 -24.85 22.97 -3.58
N LEU A 62 -25.27 21.72 -3.78
CA LEU A 62 -24.75 20.57 -3.04
C LEU A 62 -23.31 20.25 -3.44
N GLU A 63 -23.01 20.29 -4.73
CA GLU A 63 -21.65 20.12 -5.24
C GLU A 63 -20.72 21.21 -4.72
N ARG A 64 -21.18 22.45 -4.70
CA ARG A 64 -20.48 23.57 -4.09
C ARG A 64 -20.26 23.36 -2.58
N ASP A 65 -21.27 22.92 -1.84
CA ASP A 65 -21.17 22.73 -0.38
C ASP A 65 -20.25 21.57 0.00
N VAL A 66 -20.33 20.44 -0.72
CA VAL A 66 -19.41 19.29 -0.56
C VAL A 66 -17.99 19.72 -0.91
N THR A 67 -17.81 20.41 -2.03
CA THR A 67 -16.51 20.93 -2.47
C THR A 67 -15.93 21.91 -1.45
N MET A 68 -16.72 22.86 -0.95
CA MET A 68 -16.29 23.82 0.08
C MET A 68 -15.98 23.13 1.40
N PHE A 69 -16.75 22.11 1.81
CA PHE A 69 -16.44 21.34 3.01
C PHE A 69 -15.12 20.60 2.85
N LEU A 70 -14.93 19.88 1.75
CA LEU A 70 -13.69 19.17 1.45
C LEU A 70 -12.51 20.16 1.37
N GLN A 71 -12.65 21.29 0.69
CA GLN A 71 -11.64 22.37 0.67
C GLN A 71 -11.39 22.98 2.06
N SER A 72 -12.41 23.06 2.94
CA SER A 72 -12.26 23.55 4.31
C SER A 72 -11.45 22.60 5.19
N LEU A 73 -11.27 21.33 4.77
CA LEU A 73 -10.35 20.39 5.40
C LEU A 73 -8.88 20.69 5.06
N ARG A 74 -8.58 21.88 4.50
CA ARG A 74 -7.26 22.44 4.11
C ARG A 74 -6.44 21.59 3.12
N HIS A 75 -6.80 20.33 2.90
CA HIS A 75 -5.88 19.28 2.42
C HIS A 75 -6.50 18.37 1.34
N PHE A 76 -7.67 18.74 0.82
CA PHE A 76 -8.31 18.06 -0.32
C PHE A 76 -7.84 18.68 -1.65
N PRO A 77 -7.56 17.88 -2.70
CA PRO A 77 -7.09 18.40 -3.98
C PRO A 77 -8.07 19.42 -4.59
N GLN A 78 -7.54 20.45 -5.24
CA GLN A 78 -8.32 21.44 -5.98
C GLN A 78 -8.80 20.87 -7.32
N GLN A 79 -9.72 19.89 -7.26
CA GLN A 79 -10.44 19.28 -8.38
C GLN A 79 -9.58 18.59 -9.48
N PRO A 80 -10.13 17.55 -10.15
CA PRO A 80 -11.41 16.90 -9.87
C PRO A 80 -11.37 16.09 -8.56
N LEU A 81 -12.52 15.96 -7.90
CA LEU A 81 -12.63 15.12 -6.70
C LEU A 81 -12.36 13.65 -7.09
N PRO A 82 -11.66 12.89 -6.25
CA PRO A 82 -11.24 11.52 -6.57
C PRO A 82 -12.41 10.53 -6.64
N VAL A 83 -13.61 10.94 -6.21
CA VAL A 83 -14.84 10.16 -6.27
C VAL A 83 -16.00 11.11 -6.64
N PRO A 84 -17.05 10.64 -7.35
CA PRO A 84 -18.23 11.46 -7.64
C PRO A 84 -18.85 12.08 -6.37
N VAL A 85 -19.27 13.35 -6.45
CA VAL A 85 -19.87 14.15 -5.36
C VAL A 85 -21.00 13.42 -4.62
N VAL A 86 -21.76 12.59 -5.34
CA VAL A 86 -22.86 11.78 -4.77
C VAL A 86 -22.38 10.79 -3.70
N VAL A 87 -21.16 10.26 -3.83
CA VAL A 87 -20.57 9.33 -2.84
C VAL A 87 -20.21 10.07 -1.55
N TYR A 88 -19.63 11.27 -1.66
CA TYR A 88 -19.37 12.13 -0.50
C TYR A 88 -20.66 12.57 0.20
N ARG A 89 -21.71 12.89 -0.56
CA ARG A 89 -23.04 13.19 -0.01
C ARG A 89 -23.57 12.01 0.81
N ASN A 90 -23.56 10.81 0.23
CA ASN A 90 -24.04 9.61 0.91
C ASN A 90 -23.21 9.32 2.17
N PHE A 91 -21.90 9.54 2.10
CA PHE A 91 -21.04 9.46 3.28
C PHE A 91 -21.46 10.44 4.39
N PHE A 92 -21.70 11.72 4.09
CA PHE A 92 -22.12 12.68 5.13
C PHE A 92 -23.47 12.34 5.76
N VAL A 93 -24.39 11.76 4.97
CA VAL A 93 -25.66 11.23 5.48
C VAL A 93 -25.41 10.10 6.47
N VAL A 94 -24.53 9.16 6.11
CA VAL A 94 -24.13 8.02 6.96
C VAL A 94 -23.41 8.48 8.24
N VAL A 95 -22.48 9.44 8.15
CA VAL A 95 -21.83 10.06 9.33
C VAL A 95 -22.87 10.66 10.27
N ALA A 96 -23.87 11.35 9.72
CA ALA A 96 -24.89 12.03 10.49
C ALA A 96 -25.82 11.04 11.20
N GLN A 97 -26.25 9.98 10.50
CA GLN A 97 -27.05 8.88 11.07
C GLN A 97 -26.31 8.17 12.21
N GLN A 98 -25.01 7.90 12.03
CA GLN A 98 -24.21 7.26 13.08
C GLN A 98 -24.07 8.16 14.33
N ARG A 99 -23.91 9.48 14.15
CA ARG A 99 -23.82 10.43 15.26
C ARG A 99 -25.16 10.68 15.97
N SER A 100 -26.28 10.46 15.29
CA SER A 100 -27.61 10.49 15.91
C SER A 100 -27.97 9.16 16.62
N GLY A 101 -27.08 8.17 16.59
CA GLY A 101 -27.31 6.86 17.20
C GLY A 101 -28.27 5.98 16.40
N GLU A 102 -28.52 6.30 15.13
CA GLU A 102 -29.31 5.47 14.23
C GLU A 102 -28.47 4.27 13.76
N SER A 103 -29.06 3.07 13.78
CA SER A 103 -28.44 1.87 13.24
C SER A 103 -28.37 1.96 11.72
N LEU A 104 -27.15 1.93 11.18
CA LEU A 104 -26.90 1.92 9.74
C LEU A 104 -27.39 0.61 9.12
N SER A 105 -28.01 0.67 7.94
CA SER A 105 -28.27 -0.50 7.11
C SER A 105 -26.95 -1.12 6.61
N ASN A 106 -26.98 -2.38 6.17
CA ASN A 106 -25.78 -3.07 5.66
C ASN A 106 -25.13 -2.29 4.49
N SER A 107 -25.92 -1.75 3.57
CA SER A 107 -25.42 -0.91 2.47
C SER A 107 -24.79 0.41 2.93
N GLU A 108 -25.27 0.98 4.04
CA GLU A 108 -24.70 2.20 4.63
C GLU A 108 -23.42 1.91 5.43
N GLN A 109 -23.32 0.74 6.08
CA GLN A 109 -22.08 0.25 6.70
C GLN A 109 -20.99 -0.08 5.67
N GLU A 110 -21.38 -0.58 4.50
CA GLU A 110 -20.47 -0.85 3.40
C GLU A 110 -19.95 0.46 2.78
N LEU A 111 -20.83 1.44 2.53
CA LEU A 111 -20.44 2.77 2.04
C LEU A 111 -19.58 3.53 3.06
N TRP A 112 -19.84 3.34 4.36
CA TRP A 112 -18.99 3.80 5.45
C TRP A 112 -17.59 3.20 5.41
N THR A 113 -17.46 1.92 5.05
CA THR A 113 -16.20 1.19 5.01
C THR A 113 -15.37 1.56 3.78
N VAL A 114 -16.00 1.66 2.61
CA VAL A 114 -15.35 2.14 1.37
C VAL A 114 -14.83 3.56 1.58
N VAL A 115 -15.65 4.46 2.14
CA VAL A 115 -15.20 5.84 2.37
C VAL A 115 -14.23 5.94 3.54
N LYS A 116 -14.29 5.06 4.54
CA LYS A 116 -13.21 4.94 5.54
C LYS A 116 -11.90 4.46 4.92
N LEU A 117 -11.92 3.57 3.94
CA LEU A 117 -10.74 3.15 3.19
C LEU A 117 -10.20 4.29 2.34
N THR A 118 -11.07 4.94 1.56
CA THR A 118 -10.71 6.14 0.81
C THR A 118 -10.14 7.21 1.74
N LEU A 119 -10.78 7.49 2.88
CA LEU A 119 -10.32 8.46 3.88
C LEU A 119 -9.13 8.00 4.71
N ALA A 120 -8.91 6.70 4.92
CA ALA A 120 -7.74 6.16 5.59
C ALA A 120 -6.54 6.29 4.66
N VAL A 121 -6.70 5.92 3.38
CA VAL A 121 -5.73 6.17 2.31
C VAL A 121 -5.47 7.67 2.11
N PHE A 122 -6.47 8.54 2.28
CA PHE A 122 -6.28 10.01 2.23
C PHE A 122 -5.68 10.59 3.52
N ARG A 123 -5.96 10.05 4.71
CA ARG A 123 -5.40 10.54 5.98
C ARG A 123 -3.95 10.09 6.19
N THR A 124 -3.57 8.93 5.67
CA THR A 124 -2.17 8.45 5.69
C THR A 124 -1.28 9.16 4.69
N ALA A 125 -1.83 9.94 3.75
CA ALA A 125 -1.06 10.77 2.84
C ALA A 125 -0.45 12.01 3.52
N GLU A 126 -0.98 12.46 4.67
CA GLU A 126 -0.47 13.65 5.39
C GLU A 126 0.16 13.35 6.76
N GLU A 127 -0.24 12.27 7.44
CA GLU A 127 0.49 11.82 8.61
C GLU A 127 1.77 11.11 8.15
N ARG A 128 2.92 11.69 8.54
CA ARG A 128 4.26 11.13 8.32
C ARG A 128 4.22 9.60 8.50
N SER A 129 4.64 8.90 7.44
CA SER A 129 4.64 7.44 7.21
C SER A 129 3.27 6.84 6.82
N ILE A 130 3.06 6.65 5.51
CA ILE A 130 2.23 5.53 5.07
C ILE A 130 2.97 4.26 5.55
N ASP A 131 2.54 3.76 6.69
CA ASP A 131 3.06 2.52 7.26
C ASP A 131 2.54 1.36 6.41
N ALA A 132 3.46 0.60 5.82
CA ALA A 132 3.12 -0.60 5.06
C ALA A 132 2.29 -1.58 5.89
N CYS A 133 2.51 -1.64 7.22
CA CYS A 133 1.69 -2.44 8.12
C CYS A 133 0.24 -1.98 8.13
N HIS A 134 0.01 -0.67 8.21
CA HIS A 134 -1.34 -0.11 8.15
C HIS A 134 -2.03 -0.42 6.82
N THR A 135 -1.34 -0.23 5.70
CA THR A 135 -1.90 -0.48 4.35
C THR A 135 -2.27 -1.96 4.17
N ILE A 136 -1.36 -2.88 4.52
CA ILE A 136 -1.57 -4.33 4.36
C ILE A 136 -2.64 -4.84 5.34
N ASP A 137 -2.58 -4.45 6.61
CA ASP A 137 -3.52 -4.93 7.62
C ASP A 137 -4.95 -4.44 7.37
N ILE A 138 -5.11 -3.22 6.87
CA ILE A 138 -6.42 -2.69 6.47
C ILE A 138 -6.94 -3.41 5.23
N ALA A 139 -6.11 -3.56 4.20
CA ALA A 139 -6.49 -4.27 2.98
C ALA A 139 -6.93 -5.71 3.31
N ARG A 140 -6.16 -6.41 4.13
CA ARG A 140 -6.46 -7.77 4.59
C ARG A 140 -7.78 -7.84 5.37
N ARG A 141 -7.94 -7.02 6.41
CA ARG A 141 -9.20 -6.99 7.21
C ARG A 141 -10.41 -6.66 6.36
N PHE A 142 -10.26 -5.77 5.39
CA PHE A 142 -11.34 -5.44 4.47
C PHE A 142 -11.72 -6.66 3.62
N ILE A 143 -10.77 -7.30 2.97
CA ILE A 143 -11.02 -8.47 2.11
C ILE A 143 -11.69 -9.60 2.89
N GLU A 144 -11.26 -9.83 4.12
CA GLU A 144 -11.84 -10.86 5.01
C GLU A 144 -13.30 -10.56 5.40
N THR A 145 -13.68 -9.29 5.51
CA THR A 145 -15.02 -8.87 5.98
C THR A 145 -15.96 -8.42 4.87
N CYS A 146 -15.45 -8.17 3.67
CA CYS A 146 -16.20 -7.62 2.56
C CYS A 146 -17.04 -8.68 1.83
N SER A 147 -18.22 -8.25 1.38
CA SER A 147 -19.14 -9.07 0.58
C SER A 147 -18.59 -9.28 -0.84
N ASP A 148 -18.93 -10.43 -1.44
CA ASP A 148 -18.41 -10.78 -2.77
C ASP A 148 -18.86 -9.79 -3.85
N CYS A 149 -20.04 -9.17 -3.72
CA CYS A 149 -20.49 -8.15 -4.66
C CYS A 149 -19.63 -6.89 -4.63
N ASN A 150 -19.12 -6.50 -3.46
CA ASN A 150 -18.27 -5.33 -3.31
C ASN A 150 -16.85 -5.60 -3.77
N LEU A 151 -16.32 -6.81 -3.55
CA LEU A 151 -15.04 -7.21 -4.12
C LEU A 151 -15.09 -7.21 -5.65
N ARG A 152 -16.19 -7.72 -6.24
CA ARG A 152 -16.40 -7.63 -7.70
C ARG A 152 -16.48 -6.19 -8.21
N ALA A 153 -17.14 -5.30 -7.47
CA ALA A 153 -17.20 -3.90 -7.85
C ALA A 153 -15.80 -3.27 -7.88
N LEU A 154 -14.97 -3.54 -6.87
CA LEU A 154 -13.58 -3.08 -6.82
C LEU A 154 -12.70 -3.72 -7.91
N ASP A 155 -12.95 -4.98 -8.25
CA ASP A 155 -12.28 -5.64 -9.36
C ASP A 155 -12.61 -4.97 -10.70
N CYS A 156 -13.87 -4.59 -10.91
CA CYS A 156 -14.29 -3.82 -12.09
C CYS A 156 -13.69 -2.40 -12.13
N ASP A 157 -13.33 -1.83 -10.99
CA ASP A 157 -12.63 -0.54 -10.90
C ASP A 157 -11.13 -0.67 -11.24
N LEU A 158 -10.54 -1.87 -11.15
CA LEU A 158 -9.11 -2.12 -11.40
C LEU A 158 -8.83 -2.68 -12.79
N ILE A 159 -9.69 -3.54 -13.31
CA ILE A 159 -9.50 -4.21 -14.61
C ILE A 159 -10.84 -4.21 -15.33
N GLU A 160 -10.84 -3.86 -16.63
CA GLU A 160 -12.03 -4.05 -17.45
C GLU A 160 -12.43 -5.53 -17.43
N PRO A 161 -13.73 -5.86 -17.31
CA PRO A 161 -14.19 -7.24 -17.27
C PRO A 161 -13.99 -7.90 -18.65
N SER A 162 -12.78 -8.36 -18.93
CA SER A 162 -12.52 -9.34 -19.97
C SER A 162 -13.09 -10.67 -19.47
N GLY A 163 -13.81 -11.40 -20.32
CA GLY A 163 -14.66 -12.54 -19.94
C GLY A 163 -13.95 -13.75 -19.31
N PHE A 164 -12.68 -13.64 -18.94
CA PHE A 164 -11.91 -14.66 -18.25
C PHE A 164 -11.09 -14.02 -17.11
N CYS A 165 -11.18 -14.66 -15.94
CA CYS A 165 -10.46 -14.41 -14.70
C CYS A 165 -11.16 -13.47 -13.69
N ARG A 166 -11.27 -13.99 -12.46
CA ARG A 166 -11.66 -13.23 -11.26
C ARG A 166 -10.66 -12.09 -11.08
N GLY A 167 -11.11 -10.95 -10.57
CA GLY A 167 -10.20 -9.82 -10.35
C GLY A 167 -9.33 -10.01 -9.10
N PRO A 168 -8.38 -9.07 -8.89
CA PRO A 168 -7.33 -9.23 -7.90
C PRO A 168 -7.88 -9.28 -6.46
N PHE A 169 -8.98 -8.60 -6.14
CA PHE A 169 -9.61 -8.66 -4.82
C PHE A 169 -10.28 -10.01 -4.55
N GLU A 170 -11.08 -10.54 -5.49
CA GLU A 170 -11.67 -11.87 -5.35
C GLU A 170 -10.60 -12.97 -5.24
N LEU A 171 -9.55 -12.87 -6.05
CA LEU A 171 -8.42 -13.81 -6.00
C LEU A 171 -7.67 -13.71 -4.67
N THR A 172 -7.45 -12.52 -4.14
CA THR A 172 -6.81 -12.32 -2.82
C THR A 172 -7.67 -12.89 -1.69
N LYS A 173 -9.01 -12.76 -1.73
CA LYS A 173 -9.90 -13.39 -0.76
C LYS A 173 -9.78 -14.92 -0.78
N ARG A 174 -9.76 -15.50 -1.98
CA ARG A 174 -9.58 -16.95 -2.15
C ARG A 174 -8.20 -17.39 -1.64
N TRP A 175 -7.17 -16.58 -1.89
CA TRP A 175 -5.80 -16.84 -1.45
C TRP A 175 -5.70 -16.92 0.06
N ILE A 176 -6.21 -15.90 0.78
CA ILE A 176 -6.27 -15.89 2.25
C ILE A 176 -7.04 -17.12 2.76
N SER A 177 -8.17 -17.46 2.12
CA SER A 177 -8.99 -18.60 2.52
C SER A 177 -8.26 -19.94 2.37
N LEU A 178 -7.54 -20.15 1.25
CA LEU A 178 -6.76 -21.38 1.02
C LEU A 178 -5.57 -21.50 1.96
N LEU A 179 -4.91 -20.39 2.28
CA LEU A 179 -3.83 -20.40 3.27
C LEU A 179 -4.34 -20.83 4.64
N LEU A 180 -5.52 -20.38 5.07
CA LEU A 180 -6.12 -20.85 6.32
C LEU A 180 -6.39 -22.36 6.30
N VAL A 181 -6.81 -22.92 5.16
CA VAL A 181 -7.02 -24.36 5.00
C VAL A 181 -5.69 -25.12 5.05
N LEU A 182 -4.63 -24.61 4.42
CA LEU A 182 -3.29 -25.21 4.47
C LEU A 182 -2.77 -25.30 5.91
N HIS A 183 -2.98 -24.26 6.72
CA HIS A 183 -2.62 -24.28 8.14
C HIS A 183 -3.44 -25.29 8.96
N CYS A 184 -4.53 -25.83 8.42
CA CYS A 184 -5.43 -26.77 9.07
C CYS A 184 -5.38 -28.21 8.48
N SER A 185 -4.73 -28.44 7.33
CA SER A 185 -4.68 -29.74 6.64
C SER A 185 -3.47 -29.84 5.69
N GLU A 186 -2.72 -30.94 5.72
CA GLU A 186 -1.35 -30.99 5.18
C GLU A 186 -1.16 -31.51 3.73
N ALA A 187 -2.14 -32.13 3.05
CA ALA A 187 -1.78 -32.99 1.90
C ALA A 187 -2.18 -32.55 0.47
N ASP A 188 -3.29 -31.82 0.25
CA ASP A 188 -3.84 -31.65 -1.13
C ASP A 188 -3.97 -30.18 -1.62
N VAL A 189 -3.45 -29.21 -0.87
CA VAL A 189 -3.71 -27.77 -1.14
C VAL A 189 -2.54 -27.07 -1.85
N CYS A 190 -1.36 -27.69 -1.92
CA CYS A 190 -0.15 -27.06 -2.46
C CYS A 190 -0.23 -26.69 -3.95
N GLU A 191 -0.84 -27.56 -4.77
CA GLU A 191 -1.05 -27.31 -6.21
C GLU A 191 -2.13 -26.24 -6.43
N GLU A 192 -3.19 -26.23 -5.62
CA GLU A 192 -4.22 -25.19 -5.71
C GLU A 192 -3.68 -23.81 -5.31
N ILE A 193 -2.83 -23.76 -4.28
CA ILE A 193 -2.12 -22.54 -3.87
C ILE A 193 -1.22 -22.05 -5.01
N ASP A 194 -0.44 -22.94 -5.62
CA ASP A 194 0.45 -22.55 -6.71
C ASP A 194 -0.31 -21.95 -7.91
N ASN A 195 -1.33 -22.66 -8.38
CA ASN A 195 -2.21 -22.18 -9.45
C ASN A 195 -2.89 -20.85 -9.10
N LEU A 196 -3.33 -20.68 -7.86
CA LEU A 196 -3.97 -19.44 -7.44
C LEU A 196 -2.96 -18.29 -7.34
N ALA A 197 -1.72 -18.55 -6.92
CA ALA A 197 -0.70 -17.53 -6.83
C ALA A 197 -0.33 -16.98 -8.21
N HIS A 198 -0.22 -17.85 -9.23
CA HIS A 198 -0.05 -17.44 -10.63
C HIS A 198 -1.23 -16.58 -11.11
N LEU A 199 -2.47 -17.05 -10.92
CA LEU A 199 -3.66 -16.30 -11.32
C LEU A 199 -3.76 -14.93 -10.62
N LEU A 200 -3.44 -14.88 -9.32
CA LEU A 200 -3.44 -13.64 -8.56
C LEU A 200 -2.36 -12.68 -9.09
N LEU A 201 -1.16 -13.18 -9.36
CA LEU A 201 -0.09 -12.34 -9.88
C LEU A 201 -0.40 -11.80 -11.28
N ASP A 202 -0.90 -12.63 -12.19
CA ASP A 202 -1.33 -12.21 -13.53
C ASP A 202 -2.43 -11.15 -13.45
N SER A 203 -3.38 -11.32 -12.52
CA SER A 203 -4.43 -10.34 -12.27
C SER A 203 -3.88 -9.03 -11.72
N LEU A 204 -2.94 -9.07 -10.79
CA LEU A 204 -2.29 -7.86 -10.25
C LEU A 204 -1.46 -7.13 -11.31
N GLN A 205 -0.79 -7.86 -12.22
CA GLN A 205 -0.09 -7.28 -13.36
C GLN A 205 -1.07 -6.56 -14.29
N GLY A 206 -2.17 -7.24 -14.67
CA GLY A 206 -3.23 -6.63 -15.48
C GLY A 206 -3.83 -5.37 -14.83
N ALA A 207 -4.05 -5.39 -13.51
CA ALA A 207 -4.48 -4.21 -12.77
C ALA A 207 -3.46 -3.08 -12.79
N ALA A 208 -2.18 -3.38 -12.55
CA ALA A 208 -1.11 -2.38 -12.56
C ALA A 208 -0.95 -1.69 -13.92
N GLU A 209 -1.17 -2.43 -15.02
CA GLU A 209 -1.11 -1.89 -16.37
C GLU A 209 -2.32 -1.01 -16.73
N ALA A 210 -3.50 -1.37 -16.22
CA ALA A 210 -4.76 -0.68 -16.51
C ALA A 210 -4.92 0.63 -15.72
N VAL A 211 -4.38 0.71 -14.50
CA VAL A 211 -4.55 1.86 -13.62
C VAL A 211 -3.62 3.03 -13.97
N GLN A 212 -4.10 4.25 -13.77
CA GLN A 212 -3.30 5.45 -13.98
C GLN A 212 -2.15 5.56 -12.95
N HIS A 213 -0.99 6.05 -13.38
CA HIS A 213 0.15 6.30 -12.48
C HIS A 213 -0.18 7.36 -11.42
N GLY A 214 0.21 7.10 -10.18
CA GLY A 214 -0.08 7.94 -9.01
C GLY A 214 -1.54 7.89 -8.54
N SER A 215 -2.37 6.99 -9.09
CA SER A 215 -3.76 6.84 -8.69
C SER A 215 -3.91 6.08 -7.37
N VAL A 216 -5.04 6.29 -6.69
CA VAL A 216 -5.39 5.54 -5.47
C VAL A 216 -5.48 4.04 -5.74
N GLN A 217 -5.87 3.65 -6.95
CA GLN A 217 -5.95 2.27 -7.40
C GLN A 217 -4.58 1.58 -7.41
N GLN A 218 -3.48 2.29 -7.69
CA GLN A 218 -2.13 1.73 -7.56
C GLN A 218 -1.78 1.37 -6.12
N VAL A 219 -2.23 2.18 -5.14
CA VAL A 219 -2.08 1.85 -3.71
C VAL A 219 -2.84 0.56 -3.37
N SER A 220 -4.01 0.34 -3.96
CA SER A 220 -4.76 -0.91 -3.80
C SER A 220 -3.97 -2.10 -4.36
N VAL A 221 -3.44 -2.01 -5.58
CA VAL A 221 -2.62 -3.08 -6.18
C VAL A 221 -1.39 -3.36 -5.31
N LEU A 222 -0.71 -2.32 -4.83
CA LEU A 222 0.45 -2.44 -3.94
C LEU A 222 0.08 -3.10 -2.59
N GLY A 223 -1.09 -2.77 -2.03
CA GLY A 223 -1.61 -3.40 -0.82
C GLY A 223 -1.90 -4.89 -1.01
N LEU A 224 -2.51 -5.28 -2.14
CA LEU A 224 -2.78 -6.68 -2.48
C LEU A 224 -1.48 -7.46 -2.72
N LEU A 225 -0.53 -6.87 -3.44
CA LEU A 225 0.81 -7.43 -3.62
C LEU A 225 1.53 -7.58 -2.27
N GLY A 226 1.33 -6.63 -1.37
CA GLY A 226 1.88 -6.70 -0.02
C GLY A 226 1.31 -7.84 0.81
N ILE A 227 0.01 -8.15 0.68
CA ILE A 227 -0.60 -9.34 1.29
C ILE A 227 0.06 -10.61 0.74
N LEU A 228 0.29 -10.68 -0.57
CA LEU A 228 0.94 -11.84 -1.19
C LEU A 228 2.34 -12.09 -0.62
N PHE A 229 3.18 -11.05 -0.55
CA PHE A 229 4.50 -11.16 0.06
C PHE A 229 4.45 -11.51 1.56
N ASP A 230 3.56 -10.87 2.33
CA ASP A 230 3.38 -11.15 3.76
C ASP A 230 3.02 -12.62 4.00
N THR A 231 2.19 -13.19 3.12
CA THR A 231 1.82 -14.61 3.19
C THR A 231 2.91 -15.55 2.74
N TRP A 232 3.73 -15.21 1.74
CA TRP A 232 4.89 -16.03 1.38
C TRP A 232 5.95 -16.03 2.49
N ALA A 233 6.15 -14.90 3.16
CA ALA A 233 7.01 -14.83 4.34
C ALA A 233 6.51 -15.74 5.47
N GLU A 234 5.19 -15.86 5.62
CA GLU A 234 4.56 -16.74 6.62
C GLU A 234 4.69 -18.24 6.28
N LEU A 235 4.68 -18.60 4.99
CA LEU A 235 4.90 -19.98 4.54
C LEU A 235 6.36 -20.44 4.69
N GLY A 236 7.30 -19.50 4.80
CA GLY A 236 8.72 -19.74 5.00
C GLY A 236 9.48 -19.99 3.69
N TRP A 237 10.73 -19.48 3.64
CA TRP A 237 11.56 -19.52 2.43
C TRP A 237 11.77 -20.91 1.82
N GLN A 238 11.93 -21.96 2.64
CA GLN A 238 12.19 -23.32 2.14
C GLN A 238 11.07 -23.87 1.26
N VAL A 239 9.82 -23.43 1.48
CA VAL A 239 8.68 -23.80 0.64
C VAL A 239 8.72 -22.99 -0.66
N MET A 240 9.19 -21.74 -0.59
CA MET A 240 9.21 -20.79 -1.71
C MET A 240 10.44 -20.90 -2.61
N GLU A 241 11.53 -21.54 -2.17
CA GLU A 241 12.75 -21.75 -2.98
C GLU A 241 12.45 -22.49 -4.29
N THR A 242 11.41 -23.33 -4.31
CA THR A 242 10.94 -24.02 -5.53
C THR A 242 10.13 -23.14 -6.48
N ARG A 243 9.78 -21.91 -6.07
CA ARG A 243 8.87 -20.97 -6.76
C ARG A 243 9.53 -19.62 -7.06
N THR A 244 10.83 -19.64 -7.35
CA THR A 244 11.65 -18.43 -7.57
C THR A 244 11.17 -17.56 -8.73
N ASP A 245 10.54 -18.16 -9.75
CA ASP A 245 10.00 -17.45 -10.91
C ASP A 245 8.79 -16.58 -10.55
N LEU A 246 7.91 -17.08 -9.68
CA LEU A 246 6.75 -16.37 -9.17
C LEU A 246 7.17 -15.20 -8.27
N VAL A 247 8.09 -15.45 -7.34
CA VAL A 247 8.66 -14.40 -6.47
C VAL A 247 9.34 -13.33 -7.31
N GLY A 248 10.20 -13.72 -8.27
CA GLY A 248 10.85 -12.78 -9.17
C GLY A 248 9.88 -11.99 -10.04
N SER A 249 8.74 -12.57 -10.44
CA SER A 249 7.67 -11.88 -11.17
C SER A 249 6.92 -10.87 -10.30
N ALA A 250 6.65 -11.20 -9.04
CA ALA A 250 6.03 -10.30 -8.07
C ALA A 250 6.97 -9.14 -7.69
N VAL A 251 8.27 -9.41 -7.57
CA VAL A 251 9.29 -8.38 -7.31
C VAL A 251 9.41 -7.41 -8.49
N ARG A 252 9.41 -7.91 -9.72
CA ARG A 252 9.38 -7.04 -10.92
C ARG A 252 8.16 -6.13 -10.90
N LEU A 253 6.97 -6.69 -10.62
CA LEU A 253 5.75 -5.92 -10.48
C LEU A 253 5.84 -4.85 -9.37
N LEU A 254 6.43 -5.18 -8.22
CA LEU A 254 6.66 -4.22 -7.13
C LEU A 254 7.50 -3.04 -7.62
N VAL A 255 8.63 -3.31 -8.28
CA VAL A 255 9.53 -2.27 -8.81
C VAL A 255 8.82 -1.43 -9.88
N ASP A 256 8.06 -2.05 -10.77
CA ASP A 256 7.31 -1.35 -11.81
C ASP A 256 6.25 -0.40 -11.24
N ILE A 257 5.52 -0.81 -10.20
CA ILE A 257 4.49 0.01 -9.53
C ILE A 257 5.12 1.22 -8.82
N VAL A 258 6.27 1.05 -8.17
CA VAL A 258 6.92 2.13 -7.39
C VAL A 258 7.87 2.98 -8.22
N TRP A 259 8.12 2.62 -9.48
CA TRP A 259 9.05 3.33 -10.35
C TRP A 259 8.64 4.79 -10.51
N ARG A 260 9.52 5.72 -10.13
CA ARG A 260 9.28 7.18 -10.17
C ARG A 260 8.13 7.67 -9.27
N ASP A 261 7.72 6.91 -8.25
CA ASP A 261 6.74 7.34 -7.23
C ASP A 261 7.32 7.24 -5.81
N GLN A 262 7.72 8.39 -5.26
CA GLN A 262 8.31 8.46 -3.91
C GLN A 262 7.34 7.98 -2.81
N GLY A 263 6.03 8.17 -2.97
CA GLY A 263 5.03 7.74 -2.01
C GLY A 263 4.95 6.22 -1.97
N HIS A 264 4.89 5.59 -3.14
CA HIS A 264 4.86 4.13 -3.25
C HIS A 264 6.18 3.47 -2.85
N VAL A 265 7.33 4.10 -3.12
CA VAL A 265 8.64 3.58 -2.65
C VAL A 265 8.67 3.43 -1.13
N LYS A 266 8.11 4.39 -0.37
CA LYS A 266 8.04 4.27 1.10
C LYS A 266 7.22 3.05 1.54
N ILE A 267 6.11 2.78 0.85
CA ILE A 267 5.28 1.61 1.12
C ILE A 267 6.05 0.32 0.81
N ALA A 268 6.77 0.27 -0.31
CA ALA A 268 7.59 -0.88 -0.68
C ALA A 268 8.76 -1.13 0.29
N ILE A 269 9.40 -0.06 0.81
CA ILE A 269 10.41 -0.20 1.87
C ILE A 269 9.79 -0.80 3.12
N GLY A 270 8.65 -0.26 3.59
CA GLY A 270 7.97 -0.79 4.78
C GLY A 270 7.47 -2.23 4.57
N LEU A 271 7.13 -2.62 3.34
CA LEU A 271 6.84 -4.01 2.99
C LEU A 271 8.06 -4.90 3.24
N LEU A 272 9.24 -4.52 2.72
CA LEU A 272 10.46 -5.31 2.93
C LEU A 272 10.83 -5.41 4.41
N GLU A 273 10.74 -4.31 5.17
CA GLU A 273 10.98 -4.31 6.61
C GLU A 273 10.03 -5.26 7.35
N ARG A 274 8.76 -5.32 6.92
CA ARG A 274 7.78 -6.25 7.48
C ARG A 274 8.08 -7.71 7.12
N ILE A 275 8.53 -7.99 5.91
CA ILE A 275 8.97 -9.33 5.50
C ILE A 275 10.20 -9.74 6.33
N ASP A 276 11.18 -8.84 6.50
CA ASP A 276 12.39 -9.09 7.29
C ASP A 276 12.09 -9.41 8.76
N ALA A 277 11.13 -8.70 9.35
CA ALA A 277 10.67 -8.98 10.70
C ALA A 277 10.01 -10.38 10.85
N ARG A 278 9.56 -11.00 9.75
CA ARG A 278 8.93 -12.33 9.75
C ARG A 278 9.90 -13.44 9.33
N ASP A 279 10.57 -13.28 8.20
CA ASP A 279 11.53 -14.22 7.64
C ASP A 279 12.67 -13.45 6.96
N GLY A 280 13.76 -13.22 7.72
CA GLY A 280 14.93 -12.50 7.22
C GLY A 280 15.66 -13.19 6.07
N LEU A 281 15.61 -14.54 5.97
CA LEU A 281 16.23 -15.25 4.84
C LEU A 281 15.43 -14.98 3.56
N PHE A 282 14.11 -15.07 3.63
CA PHE A 282 13.23 -14.69 2.52
C PHE A 282 13.41 -13.21 2.16
N ALA A 283 13.43 -12.32 3.15
CA ALA A 283 13.63 -10.89 2.94
C ALA A 283 14.94 -10.58 2.24
N SER A 284 16.04 -11.24 2.62
CA SER A 284 17.33 -11.08 1.92
C SER A 284 17.28 -11.54 0.47
N SER A 285 16.54 -12.61 0.16
CA SER A 285 16.38 -13.05 -1.24
C SER A 285 15.53 -12.05 -2.03
N VAL A 286 14.39 -11.63 -1.48
CA VAL A 286 13.51 -10.62 -2.10
C VAL A 286 14.28 -9.31 -2.30
N ALA A 287 15.09 -8.89 -1.33
CA ALA A 287 15.92 -7.70 -1.44
C ALA A 287 16.94 -7.80 -2.60
N ALA A 288 17.58 -8.96 -2.79
CA ALA A 288 18.48 -9.18 -3.92
C ALA A 288 17.74 -9.09 -5.27
N ASP A 289 16.54 -9.68 -5.35
CA ASP A 289 15.71 -9.62 -6.55
C ASP A 289 15.21 -8.19 -6.82
N VAL A 290 14.84 -7.44 -5.77
CA VAL A 290 14.40 -6.03 -5.89
C VAL A 290 15.54 -5.18 -6.42
N ALA A 291 16.73 -5.30 -5.82
CA ALA A 291 17.92 -4.59 -6.27
C ALA A 291 18.27 -4.93 -7.73
N SER A 292 18.24 -6.21 -8.11
CA SER A 292 18.43 -6.65 -9.49
C SER A 292 17.39 -6.07 -10.44
N SER A 293 16.11 -6.05 -10.04
CA SER A 293 15.02 -5.50 -10.83
C SER A 293 15.14 -3.97 -11.01
N ILE A 294 15.60 -3.25 -9.98
CA ILE A 294 15.92 -1.82 -10.07
C ILE A 294 16.99 -1.57 -11.13
N LEU A 295 18.08 -2.35 -11.12
CA LEU A 295 19.17 -2.21 -12.10
C LEU A 295 18.71 -2.55 -13.52
N SER A 296 17.90 -3.60 -13.67
CA SER A 296 17.32 -3.98 -14.95
C SER A 296 16.44 -2.87 -15.50
N ARG A 297 15.57 -2.29 -14.66
CA ARG A 297 14.69 -1.20 -15.05
C ARG A 297 15.43 0.09 -15.37
N LEU A 298 16.47 0.42 -14.60
CA LEU A 298 17.35 1.55 -14.86
C LEU A 298 18.07 1.38 -16.20
N THR A 299 18.57 0.18 -16.49
CA THR A 299 19.21 -0.16 -17.77
C THR A 299 18.23 -0.07 -18.93
N GLN A 300 16.98 -0.51 -18.75
CA GLN A 300 15.94 -0.39 -19.76
C GLN A 300 15.61 1.08 -20.05
N GLU A 301 15.47 1.90 -19.00
CA GLU A 301 15.17 3.32 -19.15
C GLU A 301 16.34 4.09 -19.78
N ALA A 302 17.57 3.72 -19.42
CA ALA A 302 18.77 4.20 -20.10
C ALA A 302 18.88 3.65 -21.52
N GLY A 303 18.39 2.46 -21.84
CA GLY A 303 18.46 1.88 -23.18
C GLY A 303 17.57 2.59 -24.21
N ASP A 304 16.42 3.13 -23.79
CA ASP A 304 15.42 3.70 -24.69
C ASP A 304 15.28 5.23 -24.54
N PRO A 305 16.01 6.03 -25.34
CA PRO A 305 15.93 7.50 -25.33
C PRO A 305 14.61 8.01 -25.92
N ARG A 306 13.84 7.16 -26.61
CA ARG A 306 12.58 7.53 -27.25
C ARG A 306 11.37 7.05 -26.49
N ASN A 307 11.51 6.17 -25.49
CA ASN A 307 10.42 5.87 -24.59
C ASN A 307 10.07 7.16 -23.85
N PRO A 308 8.92 7.78 -24.13
CA PRO A 308 8.45 8.83 -23.26
C PRO A 308 8.21 8.11 -21.94
N VAL A 309 9.03 8.35 -20.92
CA VAL A 309 8.62 8.07 -19.53
C VAL A 309 7.21 8.61 -19.46
N ARG A 310 6.22 7.71 -19.31
CA ARG A 310 4.83 8.05 -19.51
C ARG A 310 4.54 9.31 -18.69
N SER A 311 4.10 10.35 -19.40
CA SER A 311 3.49 11.58 -18.93
C SER A 311 4.34 12.61 -18.17
N GLN A 312 4.12 13.87 -18.58
CA GLN A 312 4.23 15.07 -17.75
C GLN A 312 3.85 14.77 -16.29
N GLY A 313 4.80 14.86 -15.37
CA GLY A 313 4.57 14.62 -13.94
C GLY A 313 5.17 13.33 -13.36
N ALA A 314 5.92 12.54 -14.13
CA ALA A 314 6.70 11.44 -13.56
C ALA A 314 7.66 11.96 -12.48
N GLY A 315 7.64 11.33 -11.30
CA GLY A 315 8.48 11.73 -10.18
C GLY A 315 9.97 11.45 -10.40
N GLN A 316 10.79 11.93 -9.48
CA GLN A 316 12.23 11.75 -9.52
C GLN A 316 12.63 10.32 -9.11
N LEU A 317 13.68 9.79 -9.72
CA LEU A 317 14.26 8.48 -9.40
C LEU A 317 15.06 8.47 -8.09
N VAL A 318 15.34 9.62 -7.49
CA VAL A 318 16.11 9.73 -6.23
C VAL A 318 15.59 8.79 -5.13
N SER A 319 14.28 8.55 -5.03
CA SER A 319 13.73 7.64 -4.02
C SER A 319 14.16 6.18 -4.23
N ILE A 320 14.45 5.77 -5.47
CA ILE A 320 14.92 4.42 -5.80
C ILE A 320 16.30 4.14 -5.21
N VAL A 321 17.16 5.16 -5.08
CA VAL A 321 18.47 5.00 -4.42
C VAL A 321 18.28 4.58 -2.96
N GLY A 322 17.34 5.22 -2.26
CA GLY A 322 16.98 4.83 -0.89
C GLY A 322 16.44 3.41 -0.80
N PHE A 323 15.60 3.00 -1.77
CA PHE A 323 15.07 1.64 -1.82
C PHE A 323 16.19 0.60 -2.03
N PHE A 324 17.08 0.86 -2.99
CA PHE A 324 18.23 0.01 -3.27
C PHE A 324 19.19 -0.11 -2.09
N HIS A 325 19.44 1.00 -1.38
CA HIS A 325 20.28 0.99 -0.17
C HIS A 325 19.71 0.07 0.92
N ILE A 326 18.41 0.13 1.17
CA ILE A 326 17.74 -0.78 2.13
C ILE A 326 17.92 -2.25 1.70
N CYS A 327 17.80 -2.55 0.40
CA CYS A 327 18.03 -3.89 -0.10
C CYS A 327 19.46 -4.37 0.18
N LEU A 328 20.47 -3.53 -0.02
CA LEU A 328 21.86 -3.86 0.31
C LEU A 328 22.04 -4.13 1.81
N ASP A 329 21.49 -3.27 2.67
CA ASP A 329 21.58 -3.44 4.12
C ASP A 329 20.95 -4.75 4.58
N MET A 330 19.78 -5.13 4.04
CA MET A 330 19.13 -6.41 4.32
C MET A 330 19.96 -7.61 3.87
N MET A 331 20.50 -7.57 2.65
CA MET A 331 21.38 -8.63 2.14
C MET A 331 22.62 -8.82 3.01
N LEU A 332 23.26 -7.71 3.39
CA LEU A 332 24.49 -7.71 4.20
C LEU A 332 24.24 -8.18 5.64
N ALA A 333 23.08 -7.85 6.21
CA ALA A 333 22.70 -8.24 7.57
C ALA A 333 22.57 -9.77 7.72
N ILE A 334 22.09 -10.46 6.67
CA ILE A 334 21.84 -11.90 6.71
C ILE A 334 23.08 -12.71 6.33
N SER A 335 23.73 -12.40 5.21
CA SER A 335 24.91 -13.14 4.77
C SER A 335 25.90 -12.25 4.06
N TYR A 336 26.83 -11.69 4.84
CA TYR A 336 27.86 -10.79 4.34
C TYR A 336 28.67 -11.40 3.17
N ALA A 337 29.11 -12.65 3.28
CA ALA A 337 29.92 -13.30 2.26
C ALA A 337 29.14 -13.54 0.95
N HIS A 338 27.86 -13.94 1.05
CA HIS A 338 27.03 -14.14 -0.13
C HIS A 338 26.66 -12.80 -0.78
N ALA A 339 26.25 -11.82 0.04
CA ALA A 339 25.90 -10.48 -0.41
C ALA A 339 27.08 -9.79 -1.12
N THR A 340 28.29 -9.85 -0.57
CA THR A 340 29.48 -9.26 -1.22
C THR A 340 29.84 -9.94 -2.54
N SER A 341 29.68 -11.26 -2.64
CA SER A 341 29.82 -11.98 -3.91
C SER A 341 28.77 -11.52 -4.92
N TYR A 342 27.52 -11.38 -4.49
CA TYR A 342 26.41 -10.96 -5.34
C TYR A 342 26.57 -9.52 -5.84
N ILE A 343 26.92 -8.59 -4.95
CA ILE A 343 27.20 -7.18 -5.28
C ILE A 343 28.31 -7.10 -6.33
N ARG A 344 29.40 -7.86 -6.15
CA ARG A 344 30.53 -7.84 -7.08
C ARG A 344 30.17 -8.41 -8.45
N ASN A 345 29.57 -9.59 -8.48
CA ASN A 345 29.40 -10.38 -9.70
C ASN A 345 28.12 -10.02 -10.46
N TYR A 346 27.14 -9.37 -9.83
CA TYR A 346 25.88 -9.02 -10.50
C TYR A 346 25.67 -7.51 -10.55
N PHE A 347 25.72 -6.82 -9.40
CA PHE A 347 25.39 -5.39 -9.36
C PHE A 347 26.46 -4.53 -10.03
N LEU A 348 27.73 -4.67 -9.65
CA LEU A 348 28.81 -3.91 -10.27
C LEU A 348 29.05 -4.30 -11.73
N GLU A 349 28.87 -5.57 -12.09
CA GLU A 349 28.92 -6.02 -13.49
C GLU A 349 27.80 -5.41 -14.34
N SER A 350 26.61 -5.17 -13.77
CA SER A 350 25.49 -4.51 -14.47
C SER A 350 25.64 -3.00 -14.53
N LEU A 351 26.13 -2.38 -13.45
CA LEU A 351 26.30 -0.92 -13.35
C LEU A 351 27.47 -0.41 -14.18
N SER A 352 28.55 -1.17 -14.36
CA SER A 352 29.74 -0.69 -15.08
C SER A 352 29.45 -0.35 -16.55
N PRO A 353 28.79 -1.22 -17.35
CA PRO A 353 28.39 -0.88 -18.72
C PRO A 353 27.37 0.25 -18.77
N LEU A 354 26.44 0.30 -17.81
CA LEU A 354 25.45 1.37 -17.70
C LEU A 354 26.15 2.72 -17.48
N MET A 355 27.20 2.76 -16.66
CA MET A 355 27.95 3.99 -16.42
C MET A 355 28.72 4.46 -17.64
N SER A 356 29.31 3.55 -18.43
CA SER A 356 29.90 3.90 -19.72
C SER A 356 28.84 4.50 -20.67
N LEU A 357 27.66 3.89 -20.75
CA LEU A 357 26.55 4.41 -21.56
C LEU A 357 26.09 5.80 -21.10
N MET A 358 25.99 6.02 -19.79
CA MET A 358 25.56 7.32 -19.25
C MET A 358 26.59 8.42 -19.49
N LEU A 359 27.88 8.11 -19.42
CA LEU A 359 28.95 9.06 -19.77
C LEU A 359 28.89 9.46 -21.24
N GLU A 360 28.72 8.49 -22.15
CA GLU A 360 28.57 8.76 -23.58
C GLU A 360 27.38 9.68 -23.86
N ARG A 361 26.22 9.39 -23.26
CA ARG A 361 25.01 10.20 -23.43
C ARG A 361 25.10 11.59 -22.82
N THR A 362 25.75 11.70 -21.66
CA THR A 362 25.97 13.00 -21.01
C THR A 362 26.88 13.88 -21.85
N ILE A 363 27.87 13.31 -22.54
CA ILE A 363 28.70 14.03 -23.51
C ILE A 363 27.90 14.45 -24.74
N GLU A 364 27.04 13.57 -25.27
CA GLU A 364 26.22 13.84 -26.45
C GLU A 364 25.13 14.89 -26.18
N ASN A 365 24.51 14.87 -25.00
CA ASN A 365 23.41 15.78 -24.65
C ASN A 365 23.45 16.25 -23.19
N PRO A 366 24.41 17.11 -22.81
CA PRO A 366 24.64 17.51 -21.41
C PRO A 366 23.53 18.38 -20.79
N ARG A 367 22.54 18.79 -21.58
CA ARG A 367 21.41 19.62 -21.12
C ARG A 367 20.11 18.83 -20.94
N GLU A 368 20.15 17.53 -21.15
CA GLU A 368 18.99 16.67 -21.00
C GLU A 368 18.83 16.23 -19.54
N ASP A 369 17.84 16.83 -18.85
CA ASP A 369 17.58 16.58 -17.42
C ASP A 369 17.41 15.09 -17.10
N ARG A 370 16.80 14.31 -18.01
CA ARG A 370 16.63 12.86 -17.86
C ARG A 370 17.96 12.11 -17.87
N VAL A 371 18.89 12.49 -18.76
CA VAL A 371 20.22 11.89 -18.84
C VAL A 371 21.01 12.21 -17.58
N ALA A 372 20.95 13.46 -17.11
CA ALA A 372 21.59 13.88 -15.86
C ALA A 372 21.03 13.13 -14.63
N GLU A 373 19.71 12.93 -14.56
CA GLU A 373 19.08 12.15 -13.49
C GLU A 373 19.53 10.68 -13.51
N LEU A 374 19.50 10.04 -14.68
CA LEU A 374 19.93 8.64 -14.82
C LEU A 374 21.42 8.46 -14.49
N ASP A 375 22.28 9.41 -14.88
CA ASP A 375 23.71 9.42 -14.58
C ASP A 375 23.95 9.55 -13.08
N MET A 376 23.29 10.50 -12.44
CA MET A 376 23.34 10.70 -10.99
C MET A 376 22.91 9.44 -10.23
N VAL A 377 21.74 8.88 -10.57
CA VAL A 377 21.22 7.67 -9.88
C VAL A 377 22.14 6.48 -10.11
N SER A 378 22.59 6.24 -11.35
CA SER A 378 23.51 5.14 -11.65
C SER A 378 24.82 5.26 -10.88
N THR A 379 25.36 6.47 -10.77
CA THR A 379 26.57 6.76 -10.00
C THR A 379 26.35 6.49 -8.51
N GLU A 380 25.24 6.96 -7.94
CA GLU A 380 24.91 6.71 -6.53
C GLU A 380 24.74 5.20 -6.25
N LEU A 381 24.07 4.45 -7.12
CA LEU A 381 23.94 2.99 -6.97
C LEU A 381 25.30 2.28 -7.03
N TYR A 382 26.20 2.73 -7.92
CA TYR A 382 27.57 2.20 -8.00
C TYR A 382 28.35 2.49 -6.72
N ASP A 383 28.29 3.73 -6.23
CA ASP A 383 28.98 4.14 -5.02
C ASP A 383 28.47 3.39 -3.80
N LEU A 384 27.16 3.14 -3.69
CA LEU A 384 26.58 2.30 -2.63
C LEU A 384 27.14 0.86 -2.68
N CYS A 385 27.21 0.26 -3.87
CA CYS A 385 27.79 -1.07 -4.05
C CYS A 385 29.28 -1.11 -3.66
N ASP A 386 30.07 -0.14 -4.13
CA ASP A 386 31.50 -0.06 -3.81
C ASP A 386 31.74 0.19 -2.31
N GLN A 387 30.95 1.06 -1.68
CA GLN A 387 31.00 1.29 -0.22
C GLN A 387 30.67 0.01 0.56
N ALA A 388 29.63 -0.74 0.16
CA ALA A 388 29.26 -2.01 0.77
C ALA A 388 30.42 -3.03 0.73
N LEU A 389 31.15 -3.09 -0.38
CA LEU A 389 32.34 -3.94 -0.50
C LEU A 389 33.54 -3.42 0.30
N ARG A 390 33.74 -2.11 0.41
CA ARG A 390 34.88 -1.52 1.15
C ARG A 390 34.76 -1.69 2.67
N ARG A 391 33.54 -1.78 3.20
CA ARG A 391 33.29 -2.13 4.61
C ARG A 391 33.88 -3.51 5.01
N GLN A 392 34.35 -4.32 4.04
CA GLN A 392 35.08 -5.58 4.27
C GLN A 392 36.51 -5.39 4.79
N ARG A 393 37.11 -4.21 4.56
CA ARG A 393 38.56 -3.98 4.72
C ARG A 393 38.94 -3.31 6.04
N VAL A 394 37.96 -3.00 6.89
CA VAL A 394 38.13 -2.47 8.26
C VAL A 394 37.66 -3.54 9.22
#